data_AF-A0A7T8GMY6-F1
#
_entry.id   AF-A0A7T8GMY6-F1
#
_cell.length_a   1.000
_cell.length_b   1.000
_cell.length_c   1.000
_cell.angle_alpha   90.00
_cell.angle_beta   90.00
_cell.angle_gamma   90.00
#
_symmetry.space_group_name_H-M   'P 1'
#
loop_
_entity.id
_entity.type
_entity.pdbx_description
1 polymer ?
#
loop_
_entity_poly.entity_id
_entity_poly.type
_entity_poly.pdbx_seq_one_letter_code
_entity_poly.pdbx_strand_id
1 'polypeptide(L)'
;AIRLWDVEKEMKVHEWMGTSSDVYLTQLSITEATPMVYAAGFSDGSIRMMDIRRSSPVQVYREQMSILDLKLRGGDTYGQSVPGSL
;
A
#
# COMPACT_ATOMS: atom_id res chain seq x y z
N ALA A 1 -14.37 2.52 -3.52
CA ALA A 1 -13.47 1.45 -3.98
C ALA A 1 -12.17 2.05 -4.50
N ILE A 2 -11.06 1.31 -4.48
CA ILE A 2 -9.81 1.68 -5.16
C ILE A 2 -9.63 0.78 -6.38
N ARG A 3 -9.24 1.34 -7.52
CA ARG A 3 -9.08 0.61 -8.78
C ARG A 3 -7.66 0.76 -9.31
N LEU A 4 -7.11 -0.34 -9.79
CA LEU A 4 -5.85 -0.40 -10.52
C LEU A 4 -6.14 -0.63 -12.00
N TRP A 5 -5.51 0.16 -12.86
CA TRP A 5 -5.69 0.10 -14.31
C TRP A 5 -4.34 -0.16 -15.00
N ASP A 6 -4.38 -1.00 -16.02
CA ASP A 6 -3.33 -1.11 -17.02
C ASP A 6 -3.69 -0.11 -18.13
N VAL A 7 -2.88 0.95 -18.24
CA VAL A 7 -3.14 2.05 -19.18
C VAL A 7 -2.86 1.61 -20.61
N GLU A 8 -1.86 0.77 -20.85
CA GLU A 8 -1.51 0.29 -22.20
C GLU A 8 -2.59 -0.64 -22.75
N LYS A 9 -3.18 -1.47 -21.88
CA LYS A 9 -4.26 -2.39 -22.24
C LYS A 9 -5.66 -1.80 -22.06
N GLU A 10 -5.75 -0.55 -21.60
CA GLU A 10 -7.00 0.17 -21.32
C GLU A 10 -7.98 -0.63 -20.45
N MET A 11 -7.48 -1.41 -19.50
CA MET A 11 -8.30 -2.35 -18.73
C MET A 11 -8.09 -2.26 -17.24
N LYS A 12 -9.18 -2.48 -16.49
CA LYS A 12 -9.13 -2.59 -15.03
C LYS A 12 -8.44 -3.90 -14.66
N VAL A 13 -7.33 -3.80 -13.95
CA VAL A 13 -6.55 -4.95 -13.48
C VAL A 13 -7.10 -5.46 -12.15
N HIS A 14 -7.48 -4.55 -11.26
CA HIS A 14 -7.91 -4.92 -9.92
C HIS A 14 -8.82 -3.89 -9.27
N GLU A 15 -9.60 -4.32 -8.26
CA GLU A 15 -10.46 -3.45 -7.46
C GLU A 15 -10.49 -3.91 -6.01
N TRP A 16 -10.12 -3.02 -5.08
CA TRP A 16 -10.28 -3.23 -3.64
C TRP A 16 -11.57 -2.56 -3.16
N MET A 17 -12.49 -3.38 -2.65
CA MET A 17 -13.79 -2.97 -2.11
C MET A 17 -13.70 -2.69 -0.59
N GLY A 18 -14.73 -2.08 0.00
CA GLY A 18 -14.81 -1.83 1.45
C GLY A 18 -14.37 -0.43 1.90
N THR A 19 -14.31 0.53 0.99
CA THR A 19 -14.32 1.96 1.33
C THR A 19 -15.77 2.45 1.45
N SER A 20 -16.09 3.12 2.55
CA SER A 20 -17.38 3.82 2.72
C SER A 20 -17.47 5.01 1.77
N SER A 21 -18.68 5.48 1.46
CA SER A 21 -18.90 6.64 0.57
C SER A 21 -18.19 7.91 1.04
N ASP A 22 -18.03 8.05 2.36
CA ASP A 22 -17.53 9.28 2.99
C ASP A 22 -16.01 9.21 3.27
N VAL A 23 -15.38 8.10 2.89
CA VAL A 23 -13.96 7.85 3.11
C VAL A 23 -13.22 7.86 1.79
N TYR A 24 -12.29 8.80 1.64
CA TYR A 24 -11.50 8.96 0.43
C TYR A 24 -10.02 8.69 0.69
N LEU A 25 -9.34 8.27 -0.38
CA LEU A 25 -7.90 8.06 -0.40
C LEU A 25 -7.21 9.43 -0.29
N THR A 26 -6.29 9.58 0.66
CA THR A 26 -5.49 10.80 0.84
C THR A 26 -4.06 10.62 0.36
N GLN A 27 -3.53 9.40 0.46
CA GLN A 27 -2.16 9.10 0.08
C GLN A 27 -2.00 7.67 -0.41
N LEU A 28 -1.11 7.46 -1.38
CA LEU A 28 -0.75 6.16 -1.91
C LEU A 28 0.77 6.02 -1.95
N SER A 29 1.30 4.88 -1.53
CA SER A 29 2.72 4.58 -1.56
C SER A 29 2.99 3.15 -2.02
N ILE A 30 4.06 2.99 -2.79
CA ILE A 30 4.56 1.73 -3.34
C ILE A 30 6.09 1.78 -3.31
N THR A 31 6.74 0.61 -3.34
CA THR A 31 8.19 0.48 -3.46
C THR A 31 8.54 -0.64 -4.42
N GLU A 32 9.65 -0.48 -5.14
CA GLU A 32 10.24 -1.49 -6.04
C GLU A 32 10.56 -2.81 -5.31
N ALA A 33 10.84 -2.75 -4.00
CA ALA A 33 11.11 -3.95 -3.20
C ALA A 33 9.88 -4.86 -3.08
N THR A 34 8.67 -4.31 -3.18
CA THR A 34 7.40 -5.04 -3.05
C THR A 34 6.38 -4.48 -4.05
N PRO A 35 6.56 -4.71 -5.36
CA PRO A 35 5.78 -4.05 -6.40
C PRO A 35 4.30 -4.47 -6.42
N MET A 36 3.97 -5.55 -5.71
CA MET A 36 2.61 -6.07 -5.58
C MET A 36 1.87 -5.47 -4.39
N VAL A 37 2.56 -4.70 -3.53
CA VAL A 37 2.03 -4.19 -2.25
C VAL A 37 1.95 -2.67 -2.28
N TYR A 38 0.76 -2.18 -1.92
CA TYR A 38 0.44 -0.77 -1.83
C TYR A 38 0.07 -0.43 -0.39
N ALA A 39 0.52 0.73 0.08
CA ALA A 39 0.06 1.35 1.31
C ALA A 39 -0.83 2.54 0.96
N ALA A 40 -2.07 2.54 1.45
CA ALA A 40 -3.01 3.64 1.23
C ALA A 40 -3.43 4.28 2.56
N GLY A 41 -3.32 5.61 2.64
CA GLY A 41 -3.84 6.43 3.72
C GLY A 41 -5.21 7.01 3.36
N PHE A 42 -6.09 7.13 4.34
CA PHE A 42 -7.47 7.58 4.15
C PHE A 42 -7.87 8.73 5.08
N SER A 43 -8.94 9.42 4.71
CA SER A 43 -9.54 10.51 5.50
C SER A 43 -10.10 10.07 6.86
N ASP A 44 -10.44 8.78 7.01
CA ASP A 44 -10.90 8.18 8.27
C ASP A 44 -9.75 7.78 9.22
N GLY A 45 -8.51 8.18 8.89
CA GLY A 45 -7.31 7.83 9.63
C GLY A 45 -6.86 6.37 9.46
N SER A 46 -7.49 5.60 8.58
CA SER A 46 -7.00 4.25 8.29
C SER A 46 -5.79 4.26 7.36
N ILE A 47 -4.85 3.37 7.62
CA ILE A 47 -3.82 2.95 6.66
C ILE A 47 -4.15 1.52 6.26
N ARG A 48 -4.34 1.26 4.97
CA ARG A 48 -4.69 -0.06 4.45
C ARG A 48 -3.56 -0.57 3.58
N MET A 49 -3.02 -1.72 3.96
CA MET A 49 -2.03 -2.45 3.17
C MET A 49 -2.77 -3.36 2.20
N MET A 50 -2.49 -3.22 0.92
CA MET A 50 -3.21 -3.89 -0.16
C MET A 50 -2.21 -4.68 -1.00
N ASP A 51 -2.52 -5.94 -1.25
CA ASP A 51 -1.76 -6.80 -2.15
C ASP A 51 -2.63 -7.09 -3.36
N ILE A 52 -2.12 -6.89 -4.58
CA ILE A 52 -2.91 -7.10 -5.82
C ILE A 52 -3.37 -8.54 -5.98
N ARG A 53 -2.72 -9.49 -5.30
CA ARG A 53 -3.09 -10.90 -5.31
C ARG A 53 -4.32 -11.18 -4.44
N ARG A 54 -4.83 -10.19 -3.71
CA ARG A 54 -5.96 -10.31 -2.77
C ARG A 54 -7.00 -9.22 -3.03
N SER A 55 -8.27 -9.58 -2.90
CA SER A 55 -9.40 -8.66 -3.07
C SER A 55 -9.68 -7.79 -1.84
N SER A 56 -9.20 -8.19 -0.67
CA SER A 56 -9.28 -7.44 0.58
C SER A 56 -7.90 -6.92 1.02
N PRO A 57 -7.84 -5.85 1.82
CA PRO A 57 -6.61 -5.43 2.47
C PRO A 57 -5.97 -6.59 3.25
N VAL A 58 -4.65 -6.68 3.19
CA VAL A 58 -3.85 -7.64 3.99
C VAL A 58 -3.83 -7.22 5.44
N GLN A 59 -3.76 -5.92 5.69
CA GLN A 59 -3.69 -5.33 7.02
C GLN A 59 -4.38 -3.97 7.01
N VAL A 60 -5.01 -3.63 8.14
CA VAL A 60 -5.58 -2.30 8.39
C VAL A 60 -5.03 -1.78 9.70
N TYR A 61 -4.47 -0.58 9.67
CA TYR A 61 -4.07 0.21 10.83
C TYR A 61 -5.06 1.38 10.96
N ARG A 62 -5.31 1.84 12.18
CA ARG A 62 -6.22 2.96 12.46
C ARG A 62 -5.55 3.98 13.33
N GLU A 63 -5.45 5.20 12.81
CA GLU A 63 -5.08 6.40 13.52
C GLU A 63 -6.33 7.26 13.79
N GLN A 64 -6.19 8.30 14.62
CA GLN A 64 -7.31 9.15 15.03
C GLN A 64 -7.65 10.27 14.03
N MET A 65 -6.73 10.62 13.13
CA MET A 65 -6.89 11.72 12.17
C MET A 65 -6.57 11.29 10.75
N SER A 66 -7.06 12.05 9.78
CA SER A 66 -6.75 11.87 8.36
C SER A 66 -5.25 11.72 8.14
N ILE A 67 -4.86 10.74 7.32
CA ILE A 67 -3.46 10.51 6.98
C ILE A 67 -2.98 11.62 6.05
N LEU A 68 -1.96 12.36 6.49
CA LEU A 68 -1.40 13.50 5.75
C LEU A 68 -0.21 13.10 4.87
N ASP A 69 0.60 12.14 5.34
CA ASP A 69 1.71 11.58 4.58
C ASP A 69 1.87 10.10 4.93
N LEU A 70 2.33 9.33 3.96
CA LEU A 70 2.54 7.88 4.06
C LEU A 70 3.61 7.51 3.04
N LYS A 71 4.68 6.92 3.55
CA LYS A 71 5.79 6.43 2.73
C LYS A 71 6.14 5.01 3.13
N LEU A 72 5.87 4.08 2.24
CA LEU A 72 6.35 2.72 2.35
C LEU A 72 7.86 2.72 2.11
N ARG A 73 8.62 2.17 3.06
CA ARG A 73 10.05 1.95 2.87
C ARG A 73 10.25 0.51 2.43
N GLY A 74 10.93 0.31 1.30
CA GLY A 74 11.51 -0.99 1.00
C GLY A 74 12.45 -1.35 2.14
N GLY A 75 12.38 -2.59 2.63
CA GLY A 75 13.39 -3.04 3.58
C GLY A 75 14.74 -2.92 2.91
N ASP A 76 15.65 -2.15 3.51
CA ASP A 76 17.07 -2.35 3.23
C ASP A 76 17.30 -3.84 3.51
N THR A 77 17.63 -4.61 2.48
CA THR A 77 18.24 -5.92 2.70
C THR A 77 19.41 -5.62 3.62
N TYR A 78 19.32 -6.05 4.88
CA TYR A 78 20.43 -6.02 5.83
C TYR A 78 21.67 -6.43 5.04
N GLY A 79 22.59 -5.49 4.90
CA GLY A 79 23.85 -5.73 4.21
C GLY A 79 24.43 -7.02 4.75
N GLN A 80 24.77 -7.91 3.83
CA GLN A 80 25.83 -8.92 3.95
C GLN A 80 26.57 -8.82 5.30
N SER A 81 26.10 -9.56 6.32
CA SER A 81 26.99 -9.88 7.43
C SER A 81 27.97 -10.88 6.88
N VAL A 82 29.13 -10.41 6.44
CA VAL A 82 30.27 -11.27 6.13
C VAL A 82 30.66 -11.95 7.44
N PRO A 83 30.53 -13.28 7.60
CA PRO A 83 31.08 -13.95 8.77
C PRO A 83 32.60 -13.96 8.59
N GLY A 84 33.31 -13.21 9.44
CA GLY A 84 34.77 -13.24 9.50
C GLY A 84 35.42 -11.93 9.07
N SER A 85 35.57 -11.02 10.02
CA SER A 85 36.62 -10.00 10.00
C SER A 85 36.86 -9.53 11.44
N LEU A 86 37.63 -10.33 12.18
CA LEU A 86 38.79 -9.99 13.02
C LEU A 86 39.14 -11.20 13.88
#